data_AF-A0A9W6Y2J0-F1
#
_entry.id   AF-A0A9W6Y2J0-F1
#
_cell.length_a   1.000
_cell.length_b   1.000
_cell.length_c   1.000
_cell.angle_alpha   90.00
_cell.angle_beta   90.00
_cell.angle_gamma   90.00
#
_symmetry.space_group_name_H-M   'P 1'
#
loop_
_entity.id
_entity.type
_entity.pdbx_description
1 polymer ?
#
loop_
_entity_poly.entity_id
_entity_poly.type
_entity_poly.pdbx_seq_one_letter_code
_entity_poly.pdbx_strand_id
1 'polypeptide(L)'
;MLSQHSSDLETFPHLVNALSGPEHVDVVKEVSSDRSESIIEHSRLPVLVKDAAVDDGHAADEDEERAIDQATIAKMRAEMEAINLRLNYRDWFQGGKTLEQVRAILRLPAKGDAVGHVNWVAFQNYLKYVQEMEVKAANAAKVAQIKQKLTFKGWFLEGKSFTQVRAILGLPAKGEAVGHPNWQTFLAYLEFVKAYSKQFH
;
A
#
# COMPACT_ATOMS: atom_id res chain seq x y z
N MET A 1 5.03 49.07 -43.28
CA MET A 1 6.21 48.25 -43.66
C MET A 1 7.26 48.39 -42.56
N LEU A 2 7.48 47.33 -41.79
CA LEU A 2 8.78 46.82 -41.31
C LEU A 2 8.55 45.69 -40.29
N SER A 3 9.08 44.51 -40.65
CA SER A 3 9.45 43.32 -39.87
C SER A 3 10.21 43.62 -38.56
N GLN A 4 10.48 42.73 -37.59
CA GLN A 4 10.19 41.31 -37.28
C GLN A 4 10.76 41.05 -35.85
N HIS A 5 10.26 39.98 -35.21
CA HIS A 5 10.92 39.06 -34.24
C HIS A 5 11.58 39.59 -32.96
N SER A 6 11.06 39.12 -31.82
CA SER A 6 11.88 38.42 -30.81
C SER A 6 11.02 37.43 -30.02
N SER A 7 11.55 36.22 -29.88
CA SER A 7 11.03 35.12 -29.07
C SER A 7 11.50 35.31 -27.63
N ASP A 8 10.61 35.20 -26.66
CA ASP A 8 10.99 35.06 -25.25
C ASP A 8 10.51 33.73 -24.69
N LEU A 9 11.52 32.95 -24.31
CA LEU A 9 11.45 31.68 -23.59
C LEU A 9 10.84 31.88 -22.21
N GLU A 10 9.81 31.11 -21.90
CA GLU A 10 9.39 30.90 -20.51
C GLU A 10 10.48 30.12 -19.76
N THR A 11 10.98 30.76 -18.72
CA THR A 11 11.93 30.26 -17.74
C THR A 11 11.17 29.46 -16.68
N PHE A 12 11.45 28.16 -16.55
CA PHE A 12 11.11 27.38 -15.35
C PHE A 12 12.38 27.04 -14.58
N PRO A 13 12.50 27.43 -13.30
CA PRO A 13 13.68 27.14 -12.49
C PRO A 13 13.63 25.73 -11.86
N HIS A 14 14.84 25.21 -11.66
CA HIS A 14 15.25 24.02 -10.93
C HIS A 14 14.47 23.70 -9.64
N LEU A 15 14.17 22.41 -9.43
CA LEU A 15 14.26 21.80 -8.11
C LEU A 15 15.02 20.47 -8.18
N VAL A 16 16.19 20.49 -7.57
CA VAL A 16 17.13 19.40 -7.35
C VAL A 16 17.09 19.06 -5.86
N ASN A 17 17.08 17.75 -5.56
CA ASN A 17 17.69 17.07 -4.40
C ASN A 17 17.25 17.30 -2.93
N ALA A 18 17.48 16.20 -2.19
CA ALA A 18 17.51 16.00 -0.73
C ALA A 18 16.15 15.67 -0.09
N LEU A 19 15.96 14.62 0.72
CA LEU A 19 16.76 14.09 1.83
C LEU A 19 16.38 12.59 2.05
N SER A 20 17.35 11.69 2.16
CA SER A 20 17.97 11.21 3.42
C SER A 20 17.07 10.27 4.24
N GLY A 21 17.42 8.99 4.27
CA GLY A 21 16.81 7.99 5.14
C GLY A 21 17.30 8.09 6.59
N PRO A 22 16.78 7.22 7.47
CA PRO A 22 17.54 6.76 8.62
C PRO A 22 17.64 5.22 8.70
N GLU A 23 18.81 4.79 9.17
CA GLU A 23 19.16 3.44 9.57
C GLU A 23 18.38 2.94 10.80
N HIS A 24 18.24 1.62 10.85
CA HIS A 24 17.97 0.69 11.96
C HIS A 24 17.69 1.20 13.38
N VAL A 25 16.60 0.67 13.98
CA VAL A 25 16.59 0.18 15.37
C VAL A 25 15.69 -1.06 15.48
N ASP A 26 16.29 -2.17 15.91
CA ASP A 26 15.65 -3.41 16.38
C ASP A 26 14.82 -3.18 17.66
N VAL A 27 13.62 -3.77 17.78
CA VAL A 27 13.09 -4.26 19.07
C VAL A 27 12.26 -5.54 18.89
N VAL A 28 12.69 -6.54 19.65
CA VAL A 28 12.21 -7.90 19.88
C VAL A 28 10.94 -7.92 20.77
N LYS A 29 9.97 -8.82 20.50
CA LYS A 29 9.44 -9.81 21.48
C LYS A 29 8.25 -10.61 20.92
N GLU A 30 8.49 -11.90 20.75
CA GLU A 30 7.49 -12.97 20.90
C GLU A 30 6.83 -12.91 22.28
N VAL A 31 5.51 -13.11 22.32
CA VAL A 31 4.74 -14.04 23.17
C VAL A 31 3.35 -14.07 22.49
N SER A 32 3.01 -15.17 21.79
CA SER A 32 2.04 -16.20 22.21
C SER A 32 0.68 -15.62 22.63
N SER A 33 -0.49 -16.11 22.27
CA SER A 33 -0.97 -17.23 21.49
C SER A 33 -2.47 -17.05 21.63
N ASP A 34 -3.23 -16.89 20.55
CA ASP A 34 -4.59 -17.43 20.64
C ASP A 34 -5.11 -17.90 19.29
N ARG A 35 -5.56 -19.13 19.38
CA ARG A 35 -5.90 -20.06 18.32
C ARG A 35 -7.38 -19.89 18.07
N SER A 36 -7.76 -19.55 16.84
CA SER A 36 -9.15 -19.68 16.41
C SER A 36 -9.16 -20.03 14.93
N GLU A 37 -9.43 -21.31 14.72
CA GLU A 37 -9.61 -22.02 13.48
C GLU A 37 -10.74 -21.37 12.66
N SER A 38 -10.49 -21.07 11.37
CA SER A 38 -11.56 -21.04 10.38
C SER A 38 -11.16 -21.89 9.17
N ILE A 39 -11.72 -23.09 9.25
CA ILE A 39 -11.73 -24.20 8.33
C ILE A 39 -11.78 -23.75 6.86
N ILE A 40 -10.79 -24.23 6.11
CA ILE A 40 -10.78 -24.28 4.65
C ILE A 40 -11.94 -25.19 4.24
N GLU A 41 -13.05 -24.59 3.81
CA GLU A 41 -14.16 -25.30 3.20
C GLU A 41 -13.69 -25.87 1.85
N HIS A 42 -13.12 -27.08 1.91
CA HIS A 42 -12.83 -27.89 0.75
C HIS A 42 -14.17 -28.18 0.07
N SER A 43 -14.32 -27.73 -1.16
CA SER A 43 -15.41 -28.13 -2.04
C SER A 43 -15.44 -29.66 -2.14
N ARG A 44 -16.42 -30.25 -1.46
CA ARG A 44 -16.76 -31.66 -1.47
C ARG A 44 -16.97 -32.13 -2.91
N LEU A 45 -16.18 -33.12 -3.33
CA LEU A 45 -16.54 -34.00 -4.44
C LEU A 45 -17.81 -34.80 -4.04
N PRO A 46 -18.77 -35.02 -4.95
CA PRO A 46 -19.88 -35.92 -4.66
C PRO A 46 -19.40 -37.38 -4.68
N VAL A 47 -19.49 -38.04 -3.52
CA VAL A 47 -19.39 -39.50 -3.39
C VAL A 47 -20.71 -40.09 -3.89
N LEU A 48 -20.65 -40.77 -5.03
CA LEU A 48 -21.76 -41.55 -5.56
C LEU A 48 -21.60 -42.99 -5.04
N VAL A 49 -22.32 -43.32 -3.98
CA VAL A 49 -22.44 -44.71 -3.51
C VAL A 49 -23.35 -45.45 -4.48
N LYS A 50 -22.83 -46.44 -5.19
CA LYS A 50 -23.62 -47.48 -5.85
C LYS A 50 -23.25 -48.80 -5.20
N ASP A 51 -24.19 -49.34 -4.42
CA ASP A 51 -24.12 -50.70 -3.91
C ASP A 51 -24.13 -51.71 -5.06
N ALA A 52 -23.33 -52.75 -4.88
CA ALA A 52 -23.05 -53.79 -5.85
C ALA A 52 -24.26 -54.71 -6.11
N ALA A 53 -24.49 -55.01 -7.39
CA ALA A 53 -25.03 -56.28 -7.84
C ALA A 53 -24.25 -56.71 -9.09
N VAL A 54 -23.74 -57.93 -9.03
CA VAL A 54 -22.83 -58.61 -9.98
C VAL A 54 -23.54 -58.90 -11.30
N ASP A 55 -22.91 -58.61 -12.44
CA ASP A 55 -23.01 -59.44 -13.65
C ASP A 55 -21.86 -59.17 -14.63
N ASP A 56 -21.39 -60.25 -15.27
CA ASP A 56 -20.22 -60.38 -16.13
C ASP A 56 -20.25 -59.48 -17.37
N GLY A 57 -19.11 -58.89 -17.75
CA GLY A 57 -19.00 -58.33 -19.10
C GLY A 57 -17.85 -57.38 -19.38
N HIS A 58 -16.72 -57.95 -19.78
CA HIS A 58 -15.77 -57.43 -20.77
C HIS A 58 -14.98 -56.14 -20.46
N ALA A 59 -13.67 -56.29 -20.62
CA ALA A 59 -12.64 -55.27 -20.47
C ALA A 59 -12.88 -54.06 -21.38
N ALA A 60 -12.81 -52.87 -20.78
CA ALA A 60 -12.20 -51.67 -21.34
C ALA A 60 -11.93 -50.71 -20.18
N ASP A 61 -10.76 -50.83 -19.55
CA ASP A 61 -10.14 -49.72 -18.83
C ASP A 61 -9.83 -48.63 -19.88
N GLU A 62 -10.81 -47.79 -20.17
CA GLU A 62 -10.56 -46.48 -20.74
C GLU A 62 -10.31 -45.54 -19.56
N ASP A 63 -9.05 -45.54 -19.14
CA ASP A 63 -8.46 -44.56 -18.22
C ASP A 63 -8.61 -43.18 -18.89
N GLU A 64 -9.76 -42.52 -18.69
CA GLU A 64 -10.01 -41.14 -19.11
C GLU A 64 -9.08 -40.21 -18.31
N GLU A 65 -7.82 -40.16 -18.75
CA GLU A 65 -6.88 -39.08 -18.46
C GLU A 65 -7.63 -37.76 -18.74
N ARG A 66 -8.12 -37.09 -17.69
CA ARG A 66 -8.69 -35.74 -17.81
C ARG A 66 -7.55 -34.79 -18.17
N ALA A 67 -7.17 -34.78 -19.44
CA ALA A 67 -6.26 -33.81 -20.01
C ALA A 67 -6.86 -32.43 -19.74
N ILE A 68 -6.19 -31.62 -18.92
CA ILE A 68 -6.57 -30.22 -18.72
C ILE A 68 -6.48 -29.56 -20.09
N ASP A 69 -7.59 -28.97 -20.55
CA ASP A 69 -7.62 -28.37 -21.87
C ASP A 69 -6.60 -27.20 -21.96
N GLN A 70 -6.01 -27.03 -23.14
CA GLN A 70 -4.96 -26.04 -23.37
C GLN A 70 -5.43 -24.59 -23.09
N ALA A 71 -6.74 -24.31 -23.23
CA ALA A 71 -7.28 -22.98 -22.94
C ALA A 71 -7.35 -22.72 -21.43
N THR A 72 -7.67 -23.72 -20.62
CA THR A 72 -7.59 -23.65 -19.15
C THR A 72 -6.15 -23.43 -18.68
N ILE A 73 -5.17 -24.14 -19.25
CA ILE A 73 -3.75 -23.92 -18.95
C ILE A 73 -3.32 -22.49 -19.33
N ALA A 74 -3.74 -22.00 -20.50
CA ALA A 74 -3.44 -20.63 -20.95
C ALA A 74 -4.05 -19.57 -20.03
N LYS A 75 -5.29 -19.78 -19.56
CA LYS A 75 -5.97 -18.88 -18.62
C LYS A 75 -5.23 -18.83 -17.28
N MET A 76 -4.87 -19.98 -16.71
CA MET A 76 -4.10 -20.03 -15.46
C MET A 76 -2.75 -19.33 -15.59
N ARG A 77 -2.04 -19.50 -16.73
CA ARG A 77 -0.79 -18.78 -17.00
C ARG A 77 -0.99 -17.27 -17.05
N ALA A 78 -2.01 -16.79 -17.76
CA ALA A 78 -2.31 -15.37 -17.84
C ALA A 78 -2.67 -14.77 -16.46
N GLU A 79 -3.41 -15.49 -15.63
CA GLU A 79 -3.71 -15.08 -14.25
C GLU A 79 -2.44 -15.01 -13.38
N MET A 80 -1.57 -16.02 -13.47
CA MET A 80 -0.28 -16.00 -12.77
C MET A 80 0.62 -14.85 -13.24
N GLU A 81 0.70 -14.59 -14.54
CA GLU A 81 1.44 -13.44 -15.09
C GLU A 81 0.87 -12.11 -14.59
N ALA A 82 -0.45 -11.96 -14.51
CA ALA A 82 -1.09 -10.78 -13.96
C ALA A 82 -0.81 -10.59 -12.46
N ILE A 83 -0.79 -11.68 -11.68
CA ILE A 83 -0.41 -11.65 -10.26
C ILE A 83 1.05 -11.25 -10.10
N ASN A 84 1.96 -11.88 -10.84
CA ASN A 84 3.38 -11.56 -10.83
C ASN A 84 3.63 -10.10 -11.20
N LEU A 85 2.91 -9.57 -12.19
CA LEU A 85 3.02 -8.19 -12.60
C LEU A 85 2.56 -7.21 -11.49
N ARG A 86 1.49 -7.53 -10.75
CA ARG A 86 1.07 -6.75 -9.58
C ARG A 86 2.08 -6.79 -8.43
N LEU A 87 2.71 -7.94 -8.19
CA LEU A 87 3.79 -8.05 -7.20
C LEU A 87 4.98 -7.18 -7.60
N ASN A 88 5.36 -7.21 -8.88
CA ASN A 88 6.42 -6.34 -9.40
C ASN A 88 6.09 -4.85 -9.20
N TYR A 89 4.85 -4.41 -9.41
CA TYR A 89 4.46 -3.02 -9.14
C TYR A 89 4.70 -2.61 -7.69
N ARG A 90 4.31 -3.47 -6.75
CA ARG A 90 4.56 -3.24 -5.33
C ARG A 90 6.05 -3.13 -5.05
N ASP A 91 6.84 -4.06 -5.54
CA ASP A 91 8.27 -4.11 -5.26
C ASP A 91 9.01 -2.93 -5.92
N TRP A 92 8.58 -2.48 -7.09
CA TRP A 92 9.10 -1.27 -7.73
C TRP A 92 8.76 0.00 -6.96
N PHE A 93 7.51 0.12 -6.51
CA PHE A 93 7.06 1.27 -5.73
C PHE A 93 7.75 1.34 -4.36
N GLN A 94 7.76 0.23 -3.61
CA GLN A 94 8.39 0.15 -2.29
C GLN A 94 9.91 0.25 -2.38
N GLY A 95 10.51 -0.29 -3.44
CA GLY A 95 11.94 -0.15 -3.73
C GLY A 95 12.33 1.24 -4.25
N GLY A 96 11.40 2.20 -4.31
CA GLY A 96 11.68 3.58 -4.69
C GLY A 96 12.08 3.76 -6.16
N LYS A 97 11.67 2.86 -7.05
CA LYS A 97 12.01 2.96 -8.48
C LYS A 97 11.31 4.16 -9.11
N THR A 98 12.07 4.94 -9.87
CA THR A 98 11.52 6.07 -10.62
C THR A 98 10.69 5.58 -11.81
N LEU A 99 9.79 6.44 -12.32
CA LEU A 99 9.00 6.14 -13.51
C LEU A 99 9.89 5.82 -14.72
N GLU A 100 11.03 6.47 -14.84
CA GLU A 100 12.01 6.23 -15.91
C GLU A 100 12.68 4.87 -15.78
N GLN A 101 13.03 4.45 -14.56
CA GLN A 101 13.58 3.13 -14.30
C GLN A 101 12.57 2.03 -14.60
N VAL A 102 11.30 2.20 -14.22
CA VAL A 102 10.24 1.23 -14.55
C VAL A 102 9.98 1.19 -16.06
N ARG A 103 10.01 2.34 -16.73
CA ARG A 103 9.93 2.42 -18.19
C ARG A 103 11.06 1.62 -18.86
N ALA A 104 12.28 1.73 -18.35
CA ALA A 104 13.44 0.99 -18.83
C ALA A 104 13.32 -0.52 -18.55
N ILE A 105 12.83 -0.92 -17.37
CA ILE A 105 12.56 -2.34 -17.03
C ILE A 105 11.56 -2.95 -18.02
N LEU A 106 10.52 -2.20 -18.37
CA LEU A 106 9.51 -2.61 -19.35
C LEU A 106 9.99 -2.47 -20.81
N ARG A 107 11.25 -2.07 -21.02
CA ARG A 107 11.88 -1.87 -22.33
C ARG A 107 11.09 -0.95 -23.25
N LEU A 108 10.41 0.04 -22.67
CA LEU A 108 9.64 0.99 -23.46
C LEU A 108 10.58 2.01 -24.12
N PRO A 109 10.37 2.33 -25.41
CA PRO A 109 11.16 3.35 -26.10
C PRO A 109 10.96 4.74 -25.46
N ALA A 110 11.81 5.69 -25.83
CA ALA A 110 11.69 7.09 -25.41
C ALA A 110 10.32 7.69 -25.84
N LYS A 111 9.96 8.87 -25.30
CA LYS A 111 8.64 9.48 -25.50
C LYS A 111 8.29 9.57 -27.00
N GLY A 112 7.08 9.17 -27.38
CA GLY A 112 6.60 9.15 -28.78
C GLY A 112 6.13 7.76 -29.23
N ASP A 113 7.02 6.76 -29.22
CA ASP A 113 6.75 5.44 -29.81
C ASP A 113 6.21 4.39 -28.81
N ALA A 114 6.16 4.74 -27.53
CA ALA A 114 5.84 3.78 -26.48
C ALA A 114 4.37 3.34 -26.47
N VAL A 115 3.44 4.10 -27.09
CA VAL A 115 2.01 3.81 -27.06
C VAL A 115 1.67 2.52 -27.82
N GLY A 116 2.42 2.19 -28.88
CA GLY A 116 2.25 0.96 -29.65
C GLY A 116 3.00 -0.25 -29.10
N HIS A 117 3.75 -0.10 -28.02
CA HIS A 117 4.59 -1.18 -27.48
C HIS A 117 3.77 -2.17 -26.65
N VAL A 118 4.11 -3.47 -26.73
CA VAL A 118 3.39 -4.55 -26.01
C VAL A 118 3.30 -4.31 -24.49
N ASN A 119 4.33 -3.70 -23.90
CA ASN A 119 4.39 -3.39 -22.47
C ASN A 119 3.77 -2.03 -22.08
N TRP A 120 3.17 -1.29 -23.02
CA TRP A 120 2.58 0.02 -22.74
C TRP A 120 1.47 -0.06 -21.69
N VAL A 121 0.60 -1.05 -21.85
CA VAL A 121 -0.51 -1.31 -20.92
C VAL A 121 0.02 -1.62 -19.52
N ALA A 122 1.11 -2.39 -19.42
CA ALA A 122 1.75 -2.68 -18.14
C ALA A 122 2.30 -1.42 -17.46
N PHE A 123 2.85 -0.48 -18.24
CA PHE A 123 3.31 0.80 -17.70
C PHE A 123 2.16 1.71 -17.26
N GLN A 124 1.08 1.77 -18.04
CA GLN A 124 -0.14 2.51 -17.66
C GLN A 124 -0.76 1.97 -16.37
N ASN A 125 -0.79 0.65 -16.20
CA ASN A 125 -1.28 0.02 -14.98
C ASN A 125 -0.35 0.31 -13.77
N TYR A 126 0.96 0.39 -13.98
CA TYR A 126 1.87 0.84 -12.94
C TYR A 126 1.62 2.31 -12.53
N LEU A 127 1.38 3.21 -13.47
CA LEU A 127 1.04 4.61 -13.16
C LEU A 127 -0.24 4.71 -12.32
N LYS A 128 -1.27 3.93 -12.66
CA LYS A 128 -2.50 3.84 -11.85
C LYS A 128 -2.20 3.31 -10.45
N TYR A 129 -1.38 2.27 -10.35
CA TYR A 129 -0.96 1.72 -9.06
C TYR A 129 -0.26 2.77 -8.18
N VAL A 130 0.67 3.55 -8.74
CA VAL A 130 1.35 4.65 -8.02
C VAL A 130 0.33 5.66 -7.48
N GLN A 131 -0.60 6.12 -8.33
CA GLN A 131 -1.64 7.07 -7.93
C GLN A 131 -2.54 6.52 -6.81
N GLU A 132 -2.94 5.24 -6.90
CA GLU A 132 -3.73 4.59 -5.84
C GLU A 132 -2.97 4.54 -4.51
N MET A 133 -1.66 4.29 -4.54
CA MET A 133 -0.83 4.24 -3.34
C MET A 133 -0.65 5.63 -2.71
N GLU A 134 -0.48 6.67 -3.53
CA GLU A 134 -0.45 8.06 -3.05
C GLU A 134 -1.76 8.47 -2.37
N VAL A 135 -2.90 8.13 -2.98
CA VAL A 135 -4.23 8.38 -2.39
C VAL A 135 -4.41 7.62 -1.08
N LYS A 136 -3.99 6.34 -1.03
CA LYS A 136 -4.02 5.55 0.21
C LYS A 136 -3.16 6.18 1.31
N ALA A 137 -1.95 6.62 0.99
CA ALA A 137 -1.06 7.28 1.94
C ALA A 137 -1.66 8.60 2.47
N ALA A 138 -2.21 9.43 1.57
CA ALA A 138 -2.87 10.67 1.94
C ALA A 138 -4.10 10.42 2.84
N ASN A 139 -4.90 9.41 2.53
CA ASN A 139 -6.05 9.02 3.35
C ASN A 139 -5.62 8.47 4.71
N ALA A 140 -4.57 7.66 4.78
CA ALA A 140 -4.01 7.17 6.04
C ALA A 140 -3.52 8.33 6.92
N ALA A 141 -2.85 9.33 6.33
CA ALA A 141 -2.42 10.54 7.03
C ALA A 141 -3.61 11.34 7.58
N LYS A 142 -4.69 11.51 6.81
CA LYS A 142 -5.93 12.15 7.28
C LYS A 142 -6.56 11.39 8.45
N VAL A 143 -6.65 10.07 8.35
CA VAL A 143 -7.20 9.22 9.44
C VAL A 143 -6.34 9.34 10.70
N ALA A 144 -5.01 9.34 10.57
CA ALA A 144 -4.10 9.53 11.70
C ALA A 144 -4.31 10.91 12.38
N GLN A 145 -4.46 11.98 11.60
CA GLN A 145 -4.78 13.31 12.13
C GLN A 145 -6.14 13.34 12.85
N ILE A 146 -7.17 12.68 12.30
CA ILE A 146 -8.49 12.60 12.94
C ILE A 146 -8.38 11.86 14.28
N LYS A 147 -7.72 10.71 14.30
CA LYS A 147 -7.49 9.94 15.55
C LYS A 147 -6.77 10.79 16.58
N GLN A 148 -5.71 11.48 16.20
CA GLN A 148 -4.97 12.37 17.10
C GLN A 148 -5.85 13.48 17.67
N LYS A 149 -6.65 14.15 16.82
CA LYS A 149 -7.60 15.18 17.28
C LYS A 149 -8.65 14.62 18.25
N LEU A 150 -9.16 13.41 18.01
CA LEU A 150 -10.09 12.74 18.91
C LEU A 150 -9.43 12.43 20.27
N THR A 151 -8.19 11.95 20.26
CA THR A 151 -7.40 11.72 21.48
C THR A 151 -7.23 13.03 22.27
N PHE A 152 -6.85 14.12 21.60
CA PHE A 152 -6.68 15.42 22.24
C PHE A 152 -7.98 15.97 22.82
N LYS A 153 -9.09 15.84 22.08
CA LYS A 153 -10.42 16.21 22.56
C LYS A 153 -10.80 15.41 23.80
N GLY A 154 -10.54 14.09 23.81
CA GLY A 154 -10.77 13.23 24.98
C GLY A 154 -10.00 13.72 26.20
N TRP A 155 -8.69 13.94 26.06
CA TRP A 155 -7.87 14.46 27.16
C TRP A 155 -8.33 15.81 27.69
N PHE A 156 -8.73 16.72 26.80
CA PHE A 156 -9.26 18.03 27.19
C PHE A 156 -10.60 17.92 27.95
N LEU A 157 -11.55 17.15 27.43
CA LEU A 157 -12.87 16.98 28.05
C LEU A 157 -12.82 16.22 29.38
N GLU A 158 -11.88 15.30 29.53
CA GLU A 158 -11.58 14.63 30.81
C GLU A 158 -10.87 15.55 31.81
N GLY A 159 -10.52 16.79 31.42
CA GLY A 159 -9.84 17.74 32.29
C GLY A 159 -8.39 17.36 32.61
N LYS A 160 -7.72 16.59 31.74
CA LYS A 160 -6.32 16.20 31.97
C LYS A 160 -5.42 17.44 31.99
N SER A 161 -4.62 17.55 33.05
CA SER A 161 -3.58 18.57 33.17
C SER A 161 -2.42 18.33 32.19
N PHE A 162 -1.65 19.37 31.89
CA PHE A 162 -0.46 19.25 31.05
C PHE A 162 0.55 18.25 31.61
N THR A 163 0.73 18.19 32.93
CA THR A 163 1.61 17.20 33.58
C THR A 163 1.15 15.77 33.30
N GLN A 164 -0.16 15.51 33.36
CA GLN A 164 -0.71 14.19 33.06
C GLN A 164 -0.55 13.82 31.59
N VAL A 165 -0.78 14.76 30.66
CA VAL A 165 -0.58 14.50 29.23
C VAL A 165 0.90 14.25 28.91
N ARG A 166 1.81 14.98 29.54
CA ARG A 166 3.25 14.70 29.44
C ARG A 166 3.60 13.30 29.93
N ALA A 167 3.04 12.88 31.06
CA ALA A 167 3.23 11.53 31.58
C ALA A 167 2.68 10.45 30.62
N ILE A 168 1.49 10.64 30.03
CA ILE A 168 0.92 9.74 29.01
C ILE A 168 1.86 9.60 27.81
N LEU A 169 2.50 10.70 27.41
CA LEU A 169 3.44 10.74 26.28
C LEU A 169 4.87 10.30 26.65
N GLY A 170 5.12 9.89 27.91
CA GLY A 170 6.45 9.51 28.40
C GLY A 170 7.45 10.68 28.45
N LEU A 171 6.96 11.92 28.45
CA LEU A 171 7.80 13.11 28.47
C LEU A 171 8.25 13.47 29.90
N PRO A 172 9.42 14.11 30.07
CA PRO A 172 9.83 14.70 31.35
C PRO A 172 8.72 15.60 31.91
N ALA A 173 8.54 15.68 33.22
CA ALA A 173 7.42 16.44 33.80
C ALA A 173 7.43 17.94 33.46
N LYS A 174 8.61 18.52 33.20
CA LYS A 174 8.81 19.94 32.88
C LYS A 174 9.88 20.10 31.80
N GLY A 175 9.94 21.29 31.21
CA GLY A 175 10.95 21.66 30.22
C GLY A 175 10.66 21.16 28.81
N GLU A 176 11.53 21.52 27.88
CA GLU A 176 11.48 21.05 26.51
C GLU A 176 12.08 19.65 26.37
N ALA A 177 11.63 18.90 25.37
CA ALA A 177 12.13 17.56 25.08
C ALA A 177 12.38 17.38 23.57
N VAL A 178 13.14 18.30 22.97
CA VAL A 178 13.28 18.44 21.50
C VAL A 178 13.72 17.16 20.77
N GLY A 179 14.47 16.28 21.43
CA GLY A 179 14.87 14.97 20.88
C GLY A 179 13.91 13.81 21.16
N HIS A 180 12.83 14.02 21.91
CA HIS A 180 11.90 12.95 22.27
C HIS A 180 10.84 12.74 21.17
N PRO A 181 10.55 11.50 20.75
CA PRO A 181 9.66 11.21 19.63
C PRO A 181 8.24 11.80 19.82
N ASN A 182 7.76 11.84 21.07
CA ASN A 182 6.44 12.37 21.41
C ASN A 182 6.39 13.88 21.69
N TRP A 183 7.52 14.60 21.58
CA TRP A 183 7.54 16.03 21.90
C TRP A 183 6.65 16.85 20.97
N GLN A 184 6.71 16.55 19.67
CA GLN A 184 5.86 17.20 18.67
C GLN A 184 4.38 16.92 18.91
N THR A 185 4.03 15.73 19.40
CA THR A 185 2.65 15.40 19.78
C THR A 185 2.16 16.27 20.94
N PHE A 186 3.02 16.54 21.93
CA PHE A 186 2.67 17.42 23.04
C PHE A 186 2.50 18.87 22.59
N LEU A 187 3.38 19.39 21.73
CA LEU A 187 3.22 20.73 21.15
C LEU A 187 1.92 20.85 20.34
N ALA A 188 1.59 19.84 19.54
CA ALA A 188 0.33 19.78 18.81
C ALA A 188 -0.89 19.77 19.75
N TYR A 189 -0.79 19.10 20.90
CA TYR A 189 -1.84 19.13 21.91
C TYR A 189 -2.02 20.53 22.52
N LEU A 190 -0.93 21.24 22.83
CA LEU A 190 -1.02 22.61 23.36
C LEU A 190 -1.70 23.57 22.38
N GLU A 191 -1.33 23.51 21.09
CA GLU A 191 -2.00 24.29 20.04
C GLU A 191 -3.48 23.90 19.88
N PHE A 192 -3.80 22.60 19.96
CA PHE A 192 -5.18 22.14 19.97
C PHE A 192 -5.98 22.74 21.12
N VAL A 193 -5.47 22.69 22.37
CA VAL A 193 -6.18 23.24 23.55
C VAL A 193 -6.41 24.73 23.38
N LYS A 194 -5.40 25.49 22.93
CA LYS A 194 -5.48 26.93 22.69
C LYS A 194 -6.53 27.30 21.63
N ALA A 195 -6.68 26.47 20.60
CA ALA A 195 -7.69 26.69 19.56
C ALA A 195 -9.09 26.23 20.00
N TYR A 196 -9.18 25.10 20.70
CA TYR A 196 -10.43 24.45 21.06
C TYR A 196 -11.12 25.14 22.25
N SER A 197 -10.36 25.64 23.22
CA SER A 197 -10.93 26.36 24.38
C SER A 197 -11.68 27.64 23.98
N LYS A 198 -11.28 28.29 22.88
CA LYS A 198 -11.98 29.46 22.32
C LYS A 198 -13.42 29.18 21.89
N GLN A 199 -13.83 27.92 21.76
CA GLN A 199 -15.21 27.56 21.42
C GLN A 199 -16.14 27.59 22.64
N PHE A 200 -15.58 27.70 23.86
CA PHE A 200 -16.31 27.65 25.12
C PHE A 200 -16.18 28.95 25.93
N HIS A 201 -15.57 29.98 25.34
CA HIS A 201 -15.43 31.34 25.87
C HIS A 201 -16.10 32.33 24.93
#